data_AF-A0A521YRG1-F1
#
_entry.id   AF-A0A521YRG1-F1
#
_cell.length_a   1.000
_cell.length_b   1.000
_cell.length_c   1.000
_cell.angle_alpha   90.00
_cell.angle_beta   90.00
_cell.angle_gamma   90.00
#
_symmetry.space_group_name_H-M   'P 1'
#
loop_
_entity.id
_entity.type
_entity.pdbx_description
1 polymer ?
#
loop_
_entity_poly.entity_id
_entity_poly.type
_entity_poly.pdbx_seq_one_letter_code
_entity_poly.pdbx_strand_id
1 'polypeptide(L)' 'MKSLVLALAAVFALAACTEETQVTMYKEGAYKGKPDQLPWNNAPPPYGMAKWDKGDKTSWEQQLGQRVMAQNESVRIEHR' A
#
# COMPACT_ATOMS: atom_id res chain seq x y z
N MET A 1 -13.03 -27.82 -34.32
CA MET A 1 -12.00 -26.77 -34.12
C MET A 1 -12.59 -25.42 -33.71
N LYS A 2 -13.47 -24.78 -34.49
CA LYS A 2 -14.08 -23.48 -34.14
C LYS A 2 -14.75 -23.43 -32.75
N SER A 3 -15.51 -24.47 -32.40
CA SER A 3 -16.18 -24.56 -31.09
C SER A 3 -15.22 -24.70 -29.91
N LEU A 4 -14.05 -25.32 -30.14
CA LEU A 4 -13.01 -25.47 -29.11
C LEU A 4 -12.33 -24.12 -28.82
N VAL A 5 -12.10 -23.31 -29.86
CA VAL A 5 -11.52 -21.97 -29.72
C VAL A 5 -12.48 -21.03 -28.98
N LEU A 6 -13.78 -21.10 -29.28
CA LEU A 6 -14.81 -20.33 -28.56
C LEU A 6 -14.93 -20.75 -27.09
N ALA A 7 -14.87 -22.04 -26.81
CA ALA A 7 -14.90 -22.55 -25.43
C ALA A 7 -13.68 -22.08 -24.62
N LEU A 8 -12.47 -22.13 -25.22
CA LEU A 8 -11.26 -21.61 -24.56
C LEU A 8 -11.35 -20.11 -24.27
N ALA A 9 -11.81 -19.32 -25.24
CA ALA A 9 -11.91 -17.87 -25.09
C ALA A 9 -12.87 -17.47 -23.95
N ALA A 10 -13.98 -18.20 -23.78
CA ALA A 10 -14.91 -17.98 -22.68
C ALA A 10 -14.23 -18.23 -21.31
N VAL A 11 -13.48 -19.31 -21.16
CA VAL A 11 -12.76 -19.64 -19.91
C VAL A 11 -11.74 -18.55 -19.54
N PHE A 12 -11.00 -18.02 -20.51
CA PHE A 12 -10.04 -16.93 -20.27
C PHE A 12 -10.74 -15.60 -19.91
N ALA A 13 -11.90 -15.31 -20.49
CA ALA A 13 -12.68 -14.10 -20.14
C ALA A 13 -13.21 -14.16 -18.69
N LEU A 14 -13.57 -15.34 -18.20
CA LEU A 14 -13.97 -15.55 -16.81
C LEU A 14 -12.79 -15.44 -15.83
N ALA A 15 -11.59 -15.87 -16.23
CA ALA A 15 -10.36 -15.73 -15.44
C ALA A 15 -9.84 -14.28 -15.34
N ALA A 16 -10.26 -13.39 -16.25
CA ALA A 16 -9.90 -11.97 -16.19
C ALA A 16 -10.57 -11.20 -15.04
N CYS A 17 -11.58 -11.79 -14.38
CA CYS A 17 -12.21 -11.22 -13.18
C CYS A 17 -11.59 -11.69 -11.85
N THR A 18 -10.63 -12.62 -11.87
CA THR A 18 -9.89 -12.99 -10.66
C THR A 18 -8.68 -12.07 -10.53
N GLU A 19 -8.93 -10.81 -10.19
CA GLU A 19 -7.86 -9.94 -9.70
C GLU A 19 -7.34 -10.57 -8.40
N GLU A 20 -6.04 -10.90 -8.35
CA GLU A 20 -5.40 -11.22 -7.07
C GLU A 20 -5.70 -10.08 -6.12
N THR A 21 -6.19 -10.40 -4.93
CA THR A 21 -6.42 -9.38 -3.92
C THR A 21 -5.13 -8.59 -3.75
N GLN A 22 -5.12 -7.31 -4.13
CA GLN A 22 -4.00 -6.39 -3.84
C GLN A 22 -3.96 -6.05 -2.35
N VAL A 23 -4.31 -7.00 -1.48
CA VAL A 23 -3.83 -6.98 -0.12
C VAL A 23 -2.33 -7.26 -0.24
N THR A 24 -1.53 -6.27 0.13
CA THR A 24 -0.14 -6.52 0.47
C THR A 24 -0.14 -7.69 1.45
N MET A 25 0.21 -8.90 1.00
CA MET A 25 0.50 -10.02 1.89
C MET A 25 1.41 -9.45 2.96
N TYR A 26 0.91 -9.36 4.19
CA TYR A 26 1.69 -8.84 5.29
C TYR A 26 2.85 -9.81 5.47
N LYS A 27 4.00 -9.46 4.87
CA LYS A 27 5.24 -10.18 5.11
C LYS A 27 5.63 -9.80 6.53
N GLU A 28 5.46 -10.74 7.46
CA GLU A 28 6.09 -10.65 8.77
C GLU A 28 7.57 -10.25 8.59
N GLY A 29 7.96 -9.15 9.22
CA GLY A 29 9.31 -8.56 9.09
C GLY A 29 9.46 -7.41 8.08
N ALA A 30 8.44 -7.10 7.25
CA ALA A 30 8.42 -5.89 6.44
C ALA A 30 8.05 -4.64 7.26
N TYR A 31 7.24 -4.81 8.30
CA TYR A 31 7.19 -3.84 9.39
C TYR A 31 8.48 -4.02 10.19
N LYS A 32 9.47 -3.17 9.91
CA LYS A 32 10.86 -3.29 10.42
C LYS A 32 11.01 -2.97 11.91
N GLY A 33 9.92 -3.00 12.66
CA GLY A 33 9.91 -2.80 14.10
C GLY A 33 9.52 -4.05 14.86
N LYS A 34 10.18 -4.27 16.00
CA LYS A 34 9.67 -5.25 16.97
C LYS A 34 8.23 -4.85 17.33
N PRO A 35 7.28 -5.79 17.40
CA PRO A 35 5.90 -5.50 17.79
C PRO A 35 5.79 -4.72 19.11
N ASP A 36 6.72 -4.97 20.04
CA ASP A 36 6.75 -4.34 21.36
C ASP A 36 7.45 -2.98 21.40
N GLN A 37 7.95 -2.47 20.27
CA GLN A 37 8.63 -1.17 20.21
C GLN A 37 7.69 -0.09 19.73
N LEU A 38 7.84 1.10 20.32
CA LEU A 38 7.14 2.30 19.89
C LEU A 38 7.43 2.56 18.39
N PRO A 39 6.43 2.94 17.58
CA PRO A 39 6.59 3.05 16.13
C PRO A 39 7.74 3.95 15.66
N TRP A 40 7.95 5.08 16.34
CA TRP A 40 9.00 6.07 16.01
C TRP A 40 10.42 5.59 16.33
N ASN A 41 10.57 4.50 17.10
CA ASN A 41 11.89 3.91 17.37
C ASN A 41 12.45 3.11 16.18
N ASN A 42 11.65 2.89 15.15
CA ASN A 42 12.09 2.24 13.92
C ASN A 42 12.63 3.27 12.93
N ALA A 43 13.48 2.83 12.00
CA ALA A 43 13.85 3.68 10.87
C ALA A 43 12.68 3.79 9.88
N PRO A 44 12.54 4.92 9.16
CA PRO A 44 11.59 5.03 8.06
C PRO A 44 11.80 3.92 7.02
N PRO A 45 10.73 3.47 6.34
CA PRO A 45 10.86 2.50 5.26
C PRO A 45 11.88 3.00 4.22
N PRO A 46 12.75 2.13 3.69
CA PRO A 46 13.74 2.52 2.69
C PRO A 46 13.12 2.92 1.33
N TYR A 47 11.81 2.70 1.16
CA TYR A 47 11.06 3.01 -0.05
C TYR A 47 9.84 3.86 0.31
N GLY A 48 9.46 4.77 -0.59
CA GLY A 48 8.32 5.69 -0.42
C GLY A 48 8.72 7.06 0.11
N MET A 49 7.72 7.92 0.33
CA MET A 49 7.91 9.33 0.73
C MET A 49 8.07 9.52 2.24
N ALA A 50 8.08 8.43 2.99
CA ALA A 50 8.12 8.44 4.45
C ALA A 50 9.50 8.87 4.96
N LYS A 51 9.62 10.06 5.56
CA LYS A 51 10.79 10.49 6.35
C LYS A 51 10.42 10.83 7.81
N TRP A 52 11.15 10.27 8.77
CA TRP A 52 11.17 10.67 10.19
C TRP A 52 12.53 10.29 10.79
N ASP A 53 12.91 10.94 11.89
CA ASP A 53 14.16 10.62 12.58
C ASP A 53 13.94 9.51 13.60
N LYS A 54 14.81 8.49 13.61
CA LYS A 54 14.68 7.34 14.51
C LYS A 54 14.73 7.81 15.97
N GLY A 55 13.68 7.49 16.73
CA GLY A 55 13.52 7.86 18.14
C GLY A 55 12.78 9.18 18.34
N ASP A 56 12.50 9.94 17.27
CA ASP A 56 11.76 11.19 17.35
C ASP A 56 10.26 10.96 17.06
N LYS A 57 9.47 11.02 18.13
CA LYS A 57 8.02 10.91 18.07
C LYS A 57 7.40 12.06 17.27
N THR A 58 7.93 13.28 17.39
CA THR A 58 7.34 14.46 16.78
C THR A 58 7.49 14.42 15.25
N SER A 59 8.68 14.11 14.71
CA SER A 59 8.82 13.95 13.25
C SER A 59 8.00 12.78 12.70
N TRP A 60 7.82 11.70 13.47
CA TRP A 60 6.94 10.59 13.10
C TRP A 60 5.46 11.02 13.03
N GLU A 61 4.95 11.73 14.05
CA GLU A 61 3.57 12.24 14.06
C GLU A 61 3.31 13.26 12.94
N GLN A 62 4.26 14.16 12.68
CA GLN A 62 4.18 15.13 11.59
C GLN A 62 4.02 14.44 10.23
N GLN A 63 4.82 13.40 9.98
CA GLN A 63 4.70 12.63 8.76
C GLN A 63 3.35 11.92 8.64
N LEU A 64 2.84 11.33 9.74
CA LEU A 64 1.51 10.71 9.71
C LEU A 64 0.43 11.72 9.33
N GLY A 65 0.47 12.92 9.89
CA GLY A 65 -0.43 14.01 9.52
C GLY A 65 -0.37 14.31 8.02
N GLN A 66 0.83 14.45 7.45
CA GLN A 66 0.99 14.69 6.01
C GLN A 66 0.40 13.56 5.15
N ARG A 67 0.58 12.30 5.54
CA ARG A 67 0.01 11.16 4.81
C ARG A 67 -1.51 11.16 4.84
N VAL A 68 -2.12 11.41 5.99
CA VAL A 68 -3.58 11.45 6.14
C VAL A 68 -4.16 12.56 5.27
N MET A 69 -3.53 13.74 5.27
CA MET A 69 -3.99 14.87 4.47
C MET A 69 -3.86 14.61 2.96
N ALA A 70 -2.78 13.96 2.52
CA ALA A 70 -2.56 13.64 1.10
C ALA A 70 -3.52 12.57 0.53
N GLN A 71 -4.25 11.85 1.38
CA GLN A 71 -5.26 10.88 0.96
C GLN A 71 -6.66 11.49 0.82
N ASN A 72 -6.87 12.71 1.31
CA ASN A 72 -8.16 13.39 1.22
C ASN A 72 -8.37 13.92 -0.21
N GLU A 73 -9.40 13.43 -0.88
CA GLU A 73 -9.73 13.82 -2.25
C GLU A 73 -9.93 15.33 -2.41
N SER A 74 -10.50 15.99 -1.40
CA SER A 74 -10.67 17.45 -1.38
C SER A 74 -9.34 18.21 -1.48
N VAL A 75 -8.29 17.73 -0.80
CA VAL A 75 -6.94 18.32 -0.85
C VAL A 75 -6.26 18.02 -2.20
N ARG A 76 -6.62 16.90 -2.83
CA ARG A 76 -6.07 16.48 -4.13
C ARG A 76 -6.70 17.22 -5.32
N ILE A 77 -8.00 17.53 -5.26
CA ILE A 77 -8.77 18.15 -6.36
C ILE A 77 -8.74 19.68 -6.32
N GLU A 78 -8.31 20.33 -5.23
CA GLU A 78 -8.41 21.80 -5.02
C GLU A 78 -7.73 22.68 -6.11
N HIS A 79 -7.06 22.08 -7.09
CA HIS A 79 -6.49 22.71 -8.27
C HIS A 79 -7.24 22.44 -9.61
N ARG A 80 -8.56 22.20 -9.62
CA ARG A 80 -9.36 22.13 -10.87
C ARG A 80 -10.24 23.36 -11.08
#